data_AF-A0A2H3BRJ4-F1
#
_entry.id   AF-A0A2H3BRJ4-F1
#
_cell.length_a   1.000
_cell.length_b   1.000
_cell.length_c   1.000
_cell.angle_alpha   90.00
_cell.angle_beta   90.00
_cell.angle_gamma   90.00
#
_symmetry.space_group_name_H-M   'P 1'
#
loop_
_entity.id
_entity.type
_entity.pdbx_description
1 polymer ?
#
loop_
_entity_poly.entity_id
_entity_poly.type
_entity_poly.pdbx_seq_one_letter_code
_entity_poly.pdbx_strand_id
1 'polypeptide(L)'
;MGTRRDKDAAAFGFGIECPAIRSGSRPSFQTMMARPTHFLSIPLGQVHPTLCSRIADFRAALSLPPPNSTLLAGPQRVHLTLGVIALTPESLPTDIDLLYRLPTLLPLTTAPPTVTLDTLDVLRRESRRRAHVLWVGPSQPEPLFSQIYQIFRDEGFITDTRPLKLHMTLMNSTYRRPRTRRPRAFEYDSILRQARVLGCFGVQESKYAELPMSVSMGSYDAPRVHLCEMTSWDTDGAYVS
;
A
#
# COMPACT_ATOMS: atom_id res chain seq x y z
N MET A 1 49.07 -37.94 -28.11
CA MET A 1 48.55 -37.02 -29.16
C MET A 1 47.34 -36.32 -28.55
N GLY A 2 47.45 -35.15 -27.90
CA GLY A 2 47.75 -33.84 -28.50
C GLY A 2 46.46 -33.31 -29.15
N THR A 3 45.81 -32.21 -28.77
CA THR A 3 46.26 -30.99 -28.08
C THR A 3 45.09 -30.21 -27.46
N ARG A 4 45.40 -29.59 -26.32
CA ARG A 4 44.82 -28.40 -25.68
C ARG A 4 44.37 -27.30 -26.67
N ARG A 5 43.29 -26.59 -26.33
CA ARG A 5 43.20 -25.13 -26.54
C ARG A 5 42.32 -24.51 -25.43
N ASP A 6 43.01 -24.01 -24.41
CA ASP A 6 42.57 -22.86 -23.60
C ASP A 6 42.66 -21.58 -24.46
N LYS A 7 41.82 -20.58 -24.13
CA LYS A 7 42.04 -19.11 -24.18
C LYS A 7 40.73 -18.41 -23.79
N ASP A 8 40.67 -17.86 -22.58
CA ASP A 8 40.90 -16.44 -22.22
C ASP A 8 39.63 -15.59 -22.45
N ALA A 9 38.91 -15.11 -21.42
CA ALA A 9 39.24 -14.08 -20.42
C ALA A 9 38.80 -12.66 -20.84
N ALA A 10 37.80 -12.13 -20.14
CA ALA A 10 37.55 -10.72 -19.79
C ALA A 10 36.29 -10.71 -18.88
N ALA A 11 36.29 -10.51 -17.57
CA ALA A 11 36.99 -9.56 -16.70
C ALA A 11 36.67 -8.08 -17.01
N PHE A 12 35.55 -7.61 -16.46
CA PHE A 12 35.29 -6.23 -16.04
C PHE A 12 34.47 -6.35 -14.74
N GLY A 13 34.89 -5.95 -13.54
CA GLY A 13 35.98 -5.06 -13.16
C GLY A 13 35.45 -3.68 -12.77
N PHE A 14 34.66 -3.59 -11.70
CA PHE A 14 34.56 -2.36 -10.90
C PHE A 14 34.84 -2.73 -9.46
N GLY A 15 36.09 -2.48 -9.05
CA GLY A 15 36.51 -2.51 -7.66
C GLY A 15 36.24 -1.16 -7.00
N ILE A 16 35.73 -1.20 -5.79
CA ILE A 16 35.94 -0.15 -4.81
C ILE A 16 36.70 -0.82 -3.67
N GLU A 17 38.01 -0.56 -3.60
CA GLU A 17 38.81 -0.84 -2.42
C GLU A 17 38.47 0.21 -1.35
N CYS A 18 38.04 -0.24 -0.17
CA CYS A 18 38.04 0.56 1.05
C CYS A 18 38.85 -0.18 2.12
N PRO A 19 39.55 0.55 3.02
CA PRO A 19 40.64 -0.01 3.82
C PRO A 19 40.14 -0.93 4.93
N ALA A 20 40.99 -1.88 5.31
CA ALA A 20 40.77 -2.81 6.40
C ALA A 20 40.47 -2.09 7.73
N ILE A 21 39.24 -2.25 8.24
CA ILE A 21 38.88 -1.98 9.63
C ILE A 21 38.62 -3.31 10.33
N ARG A 22 39.28 -3.44 11.47
CA ARG A 22 39.44 -4.66 12.29
C ARG A 22 38.12 -5.16 12.87
N SER A 23 38.08 -6.48 13.03
CA SER A 23 37.20 -7.31 13.87
C SER A 23 36.15 -6.56 14.72
N GLY A 24 34.94 -6.47 14.19
CA GLY A 24 33.69 -6.32 14.94
C GLY A 24 32.70 -7.31 14.34
N SER A 25 32.01 -8.06 15.19
CA SER A 25 30.99 -9.07 14.86
C SER A 25 30.14 -8.69 13.63
N ARG A 26 30.19 -9.52 12.58
CA ARG A 26 29.26 -9.44 11.45
C ARG A 26 27.83 -9.50 12.01
N PRO A 27 26.95 -8.53 11.73
CA PRO A 27 25.54 -8.72 12.03
C PRO A 27 25.09 -9.93 11.22
N SER A 28 24.54 -10.93 11.91
CA SER A 28 23.99 -12.12 11.29
C SER A 28 23.01 -11.71 10.18
N PHE A 29 23.00 -12.43 9.07
CA PHE A 29 21.95 -12.37 8.03
C PHE A 29 20.53 -12.68 8.55
N GLN A 30 20.36 -12.78 9.87
CA GLN A 30 19.14 -12.91 10.67
C GLN A 30 18.59 -11.57 11.19
N THR A 31 18.98 -10.42 10.64
CA THR A 31 18.10 -9.23 10.58
C THR A 31 16.93 -9.54 9.63
N MET A 32 16.21 -10.64 9.90
CA MET A 32 15.00 -11.07 9.21
C MET A 32 13.99 -9.95 9.40
N MET A 33 13.55 -9.36 8.28
CA MET A 33 12.63 -8.22 8.23
C MET A 33 11.58 -8.31 9.33
N ALA A 34 11.73 -7.49 10.35
CA ALA A 34 10.80 -7.44 11.47
C ALA A 34 9.39 -7.24 10.90
N ARG A 35 8.43 -8.00 11.45
CA ARG A 35 7.05 -7.91 10.99
C ARG A 35 6.58 -6.46 11.15
N PRO A 36 5.99 -5.84 10.11
CA PRO A 36 5.46 -4.49 10.25
C PRO A 36 4.48 -4.40 11.42
N THR A 37 4.62 -3.32 12.19
CA THR A 37 3.78 -3.02 13.36
C THR A 37 2.97 -1.75 13.12
N HIS A 38 3.47 -0.83 12.30
CA HIS A 38 2.83 0.44 11.99
C HIS A 38 2.84 0.73 10.49
N PHE A 39 2.09 1.74 10.09
CA PHE A 39 2.11 2.23 8.72
C PHE A 39 1.79 3.73 8.67
N LEU A 40 2.37 4.42 7.69
CA LEU A 40 2.02 5.79 7.36
C LEU A 40 0.78 5.78 6.46
N SER A 41 -0.21 6.59 6.81
CA SER A 41 -1.50 6.61 6.11
C SER A 41 -1.97 8.01 5.75
N ILE A 42 -2.64 8.12 4.61
CA ILE A 42 -3.50 9.24 4.26
C ILE A 42 -4.93 8.81 4.58
N PRO A 43 -5.55 9.32 5.66
CA PRO A 43 -6.77 8.76 6.25
C PRO A 43 -8.05 9.25 5.54
N LEU A 44 -8.21 8.91 4.25
CA LEU A 44 -9.29 9.45 3.42
C LEU A 44 -10.70 9.19 3.98
N GLY A 45 -10.94 8.01 4.58
CA GLY A 45 -12.25 7.67 5.16
C GLY A 45 -12.62 8.54 6.37
N GLN A 46 -11.66 8.86 7.22
CA GLN A 46 -11.90 9.69 8.41
C GLN A 46 -12.12 11.17 8.05
N VAL A 47 -11.55 11.63 6.92
CA VAL A 47 -11.59 13.03 6.50
C VAL A 47 -12.80 13.34 5.61
N HIS A 48 -13.22 12.39 4.76
CA HIS A 48 -14.19 12.65 3.69
C HIS A 48 -15.49 11.85 3.84
N PRO A 49 -16.57 12.44 4.41
CA PRO A 49 -17.87 11.79 4.53
C PRO A 49 -18.45 11.33 3.18
N THR A 50 -18.19 12.08 2.10
CA THR A 50 -18.64 11.74 0.74
C THR A 50 -17.98 10.46 0.21
N LEU A 51 -16.68 10.27 0.47
CA LEU A 51 -15.99 9.03 0.17
C LEU A 51 -16.53 7.88 1.01
N CYS A 52 -16.69 8.09 2.32
CA CYS A 52 -17.27 7.11 3.22
C CYS A 52 -18.64 6.61 2.75
N SER A 53 -19.53 7.52 2.33
CA SER A 53 -20.84 7.17 1.75
C SER A 53 -20.67 6.31 0.50
N ARG A 54 -19.80 6.70 -0.44
CA ARG A 54 -19.53 5.93 -1.66
C ARG A 54 -19.03 4.51 -1.37
N ILE A 55 -18.17 4.36 -0.37
CA ILE A 55 -17.68 3.04 0.06
C ILE A 55 -18.79 2.22 0.70
N ALA A 56 -19.68 2.83 1.48
CA ALA A 56 -20.86 2.16 2.02
C ALA A 56 -21.80 1.67 0.90
N ASP A 57 -22.04 2.49 -0.12
CA ASP A 57 -22.85 2.14 -1.29
C ASP A 57 -22.23 0.97 -2.08
N PHE A 58 -20.90 1.00 -2.30
CA PHE A 58 -20.17 -0.11 -2.91
C PHE A 58 -20.33 -1.41 -2.11
N ARG A 59 -20.21 -1.35 -0.78
CA ARG A 59 -20.42 -2.52 0.08
C ARG A 59 -21.85 -3.06 -0.01
N ALA A 60 -22.85 -2.18 -0.06
CA ALA A 60 -24.25 -2.55 -0.21
C ALA A 60 -24.53 -3.17 -1.59
N ALA A 61 -23.95 -2.61 -2.66
CA ALA A 61 -24.10 -3.10 -4.03
C ALA A 61 -23.59 -4.53 -4.21
N LEU A 62 -22.48 -4.88 -3.53
CA LEU A 62 -21.84 -6.19 -3.62
C LEU A 62 -22.64 -7.34 -3.01
N SER A 63 -23.39 -7.09 -1.94
CA SER A 63 -24.23 -8.08 -1.24
C SER A 63 -23.58 -9.48 -1.11
N LEU A 64 -22.28 -9.55 -0.76
CA LEU A 64 -21.54 -10.81 -0.73
C LEU A 64 -22.04 -11.71 0.42
N PRO A 65 -22.37 -12.99 0.15
CA PRO A 65 -22.73 -13.91 1.21
C PRO A 65 -21.53 -14.21 2.12
N PRO A 66 -21.75 -14.57 3.40
CA PRO A 66 -20.70 -15.12 4.24
C PRO A 66 -20.02 -16.34 3.58
N PRO A 67 -18.69 -16.52 3.69
CA PRO A 67 -17.74 -15.71 4.46
C PRO A 67 -17.21 -14.47 3.72
N ASN A 68 -17.61 -14.23 2.47
CA ASN A 68 -17.03 -13.20 1.59
C ASN A 68 -17.43 -11.77 1.99
N SER A 69 -18.50 -11.58 2.75
CA SER A 69 -18.90 -10.27 3.31
C SER A 69 -17.78 -9.57 4.11
N THR A 70 -16.89 -10.36 4.73
CA THR A 70 -15.78 -9.86 5.57
C THR A 70 -14.55 -9.42 4.79
N LEU A 71 -14.54 -9.59 3.47
CA LEU A 71 -13.43 -9.17 2.60
C LEU A 71 -13.30 -7.64 2.50
N LEU A 72 -14.38 -6.91 2.80
CA LEU A 72 -14.51 -5.48 2.50
C LEU A 72 -13.84 -4.61 3.57
N ALA A 73 -13.06 -3.64 3.12
CA ALA A 73 -12.56 -2.57 3.98
C ALA A 73 -13.75 -1.77 4.55
N GLY A 74 -13.61 -1.34 5.81
CA GLY A 74 -14.61 -0.50 6.49
C GLY A 74 -14.60 0.89 5.86
N PRO A 75 -15.75 1.60 5.71
CA PRO A 75 -15.77 2.97 5.20
C PRO A 75 -14.77 3.87 5.93
N GLN A 76 -14.76 3.85 7.27
CA GLN A 76 -13.82 4.62 8.09
C GLN A 76 -12.36 4.16 8.02
N ARG A 77 -12.09 2.99 7.44
CA ARG A 77 -10.74 2.40 7.35
C ARG A 77 -10.07 2.62 6.01
N VAL A 78 -10.77 3.21 5.04
CA VAL A 78 -10.15 3.43 3.72
C VAL A 78 -9.10 4.53 3.84
N HIS A 79 -7.89 4.20 3.40
CA HIS A 79 -6.72 5.08 3.46
C HIS A 79 -5.77 4.71 2.32
N LEU A 80 -4.84 5.62 2.00
CA LEU A 80 -3.68 5.29 1.16
C LEU A 80 -2.49 5.00 2.06
N THR A 81 -1.82 3.88 1.84
CA THR A 81 -0.60 3.53 2.59
C THR A 81 0.61 4.16 1.91
N LEU A 82 1.36 4.99 2.65
CA LEU A 82 2.62 5.57 2.20
C LEU A 82 3.78 4.60 2.46
N GLY A 83 3.78 3.91 3.58
CA GLY A 83 4.84 2.98 3.95
C GLY A 83 4.45 2.11 5.11
N VAL A 84 5.05 0.94 5.22
CA VAL A 84 4.91 0.05 6.38
C VAL A 84 6.21 0.08 7.17
N ILE A 85 6.08 0.13 8.50
CA ILE A 85 7.19 0.37 9.42
C ILE A 85 7.16 -0.72 10.50
N ALA A 86 8.34 -1.20 10.88
CA ALA A 86 8.51 -2.10 12.01
C ALA A 86 9.12 -1.33 13.18
N LEU A 87 8.27 -0.70 13.99
CA LEU A 87 8.69 0.06 15.17
C LEU A 87 8.83 -0.83 16.40
N THR A 88 9.86 -0.54 17.19
CA THR A 88 10.01 -0.98 18.57
C THR A 88 9.64 0.16 19.52
N PRO A 89 9.42 -0.09 20.84
CA PRO A 89 9.18 0.97 21.80
C PRO A 89 10.26 2.06 21.80
N GLU A 90 11.51 1.68 21.49
CA GLU A 90 12.66 2.59 21.45
C GLU A 90 12.69 3.45 20.18
N SER A 91 12.26 2.91 19.04
CA SER A 91 12.27 3.64 17.75
C SER A 91 11.05 4.52 17.55
N LEU A 92 9.92 4.21 18.20
CA LEU A 92 8.64 4.93 18.06
C LEU A 92 8.74 6.46 18.30
N PRO A 93 9.41 6.96 19.36
CA PRO A 93 9.53 8.41 19.58
C PRO A 93 10.26 9.14 18.44
N THR A 94 11.24 8.50 17.81
CA THR A 94 12.03 9.09 16.72
C THR A 94 11.20 9.17 15.44
N ASP A 95 10.39 8.14 15.15
CA ASP A 95 9.47 8.13 14.01
C ASP A 95 8.38 9.22 14.15
N ILE A 96 7.86 9.39 15.36
CA ILE A 96 6.91 10.46 15.69
C ILE A 96 7.55 11.85 15.52
N ASP A 97 8.78 12.05 16.00
CA ASP A 97 9.52 13.30 15.79
C ASP A 97 9.69 13.62 14.29
N LEU A 98 10.05 12.62 13.49
CA LEU A 98 10.18 12.77 12.04
C LEU A 98 8.86 13.18 11.39
N LEU A 99 7.74 12.58 11.80
CA LEU A 99 6.40 12.95 11.31
C LEU A 99 6.08 14.41 11.61
N TYR A 100 6.38 14.89 12.83
CA TYR A 100 6.17 16.29 13.22
C TYR A 100 7.08 17.27 12.48
N ARG A 101 8.24 16.81 12.02
CA ARG A 101 9.21 17.64 11.28
C ARG A 101 8.92 17.74 9.78
N LEU A 102 8.06 16.91 9.21
CA LEU A 102 7.69 16.97 7.79
C LEU A 102 7.40 18.38 7.25
N PRO A 103 6.66 19.26 7.97
CA PRO A 103 6.43 20.64 7.51
C PRO A 103 7.68 21.50 7.32
N THR A 104 8.77 21.17 8.01
CA THR A 104 10.05 21.87 7.88
C THR A 104 10.97 21.23 6.84
N LEU A 105 10.75 19.94 6.53
CA LEU A 105 11.55 19.16 5.57
C LEU A 105 10.99 19.26 4.15
N LEU A 106 9.71 19.62 4.00
CA LEU A 106 9.01 19.63 2.74
C LEU A 106 8.42 21.01 2.44
N PRO A 107 8.32 21.41 1.16
CA PRO A 107 7.70 22.65 0.76
C PRO A 107 6.17 22.54 0.85
N LEU A 108 5.62 22.45 2.07
CA LEU A 108 4.18 22.41 2.26
C LEU A 108 3.55 23.72 1.82
N THR A 109 2.56 23.64 0.94
CA THR A 109 1.78 24.81 0.51
C THR A 109 0.65 25.09 1.49
N THR A 110 0.03 26.27 1.39
CA THR A 110 -1.16 26.61 2.19
C THR A 110 -2.38 25.77 1.83
N ALA A 111 -2.42 25.20 0.62
CA ALA A 111 -3.46 24.27 0.20
C ALA A 111 -3.03 22.82 0.48
N PRO A 112 -3.95 21.95 0.93
CA PRO A 112 -3.65 20.53 1.08
C PRO A 112 -3.41 19.88 -0.30
N PRO A 113 -2.52 18.87 -0.39
CA PRO A 113 -2.38 18.09 -1.62
C PRO A 113 -3.69 17.34 -1.90
N THR A 114 -4.01 17.15 -3.18
CA THR A 114 -5.20 16.40 -3.60
C THR A 114 -4.80 15.03 -4.14
N VAL A 115 -5.61 14.01 -3.84
CA VAL A 115 -5.50 12.68 -4.45
C VAL A 115 -6.73 12.39 -5.28
N THR A 116 -6.52 12.14 -6.57
CA THR A 116 -7.55 11.62 -7.46
C THR A 116 -7.56 10.10 -7.42
N LEU A 117 -8.73 9.50 -7.21
CA LEU A 117 -8.94 8.06 -7.28
C LEU A 117 -9.51 7.74 -8.68
N ASP A 118 -8.64 7.42 -9.62
CA ASP A 118 -8.97 7.25 -11.04
C ASP A 118 -8.58 5.88 -11.62
N THR A 119 -7.90 5.04 -10.84
CA THR A 119 -7.41 3.74 -11.27
C THR A 119 -7.96 2.65 -10.36
N LEU A 120 -8.59 1.64 -10.94
CA LEU A 120 -9.00 0.41 -10.27
C LEU A 120 -8.14 -0.75 -10.78
N ASP A 121 -7.56 -1.53 -9.86
CA ASP A 121 -6.73 -2.68 -10.20
C ASP A 121 -6.61 -3.63 -8.98
N VAL A 122 -5.79 -4.67 -9.11
CA VAL A 122 -5.58 -5.71 -8.11
C VAL A 122 -4.10 -5.84 -7.72
N LEU A 123 -3.84 -6.36 -6.51
CA LEU A 123 -2.51 -6.82 -6.10
C LEU A 123 -2.53 -8.31 -5.79
N ARG A 124 -1.36 -8.94 -5.95
CA ARG A 124 -1.15 -10.38 -5.75
C ARG A 124 -2.16 -11.21 -6.56
N ARG A 125 -2.09 -11.05 -7.88
CA ARG A 125 -2.94 -11.75 -8.85
C ARG A 125 -2.54 -13.24 -8.89
N GLU A 126 -3.48 -14.15 -8.66
CA GLU A 126 -3.29 -15.60 -8.81
C GLU A 126 -3.62 -16.07 -10.24
N SER A 127 -4.60 -15.41 -10.89
CA SER A 127 -5.00 -15.68 -12.28
C SER A 127 -5.64 -14.44 -12.91
N ARG A 128 -6.02 -14.49 -14.19
CA ARG A 128 -6.72 -13.39 -14.87
C ARG A 128 -8.02 -12.92 -14.20
N ARG A 129 -8.58 -13.71 -13.28
CA ARG A 129 -9.86 -13.42 -12.60
C ARG A 129 -9.77 -13.43 -11.08
N ARG A 130 -8.62 -13.84 -10.52
CA ARG A 130 -8.44 -14.07 -9.08
C ARG A 130 -7.30 -13.24 -8.52
N ALA A 131 -7.56 -12.58 -7.39
CA ALA A 131 -6.55 -11.81 -6.68
C ALA A 131 -6.81 -11.77 -5.17
N HIS A 132 -5.83 -11.28 -4.41
CA HIS A 132 -5.96 -11.14 -2.96
C HIS A 132 -6.33 -9.73 -2.51
N VAL A 133 -6.15 -8.71 -3.35
CA VAL A 133 -6.43 -7.32 -3.03
C VAL A 133 -7.08 -6.66 -4.24
N LEU A 134 -8.18 -5.95 -4.03
CA LEU A 134 -8.82 -5.03 -4.97
C LEU A 134 -8.67 -3.63 -4.41
N TRP A 135 -8.22 -2.69 -5.22
CA TRP A 135 -7.88 -1.35 -4.75
C TRP A 135 -8.20 -0.28 -5.79
N VAL A 136 -8.42 0.94 -5.32
CA VAL A 136 -8.46 2.15 -6.17
C VAL A 136 -7.37 3.12 -5.75
N GLY A 137 -6.83 3.91 -6.67
CA GLY A 137 -5.76 4.84 -6.36
C GLY A 137 -5.50 5.82 -7.51
N PRO A 138 -4.53 6.73 -7.33
CA PRO A 138 -4.13 7.65 -8.37
C PRO A 138 -3.29 6.95 -9.44
N SER A 139 -3.58 7.23 -10.70
CA SER A 139 -2.73 6.91 -11.85
C SER A 139 -1.42 7.69 -11.80
N GLN A 140 -1.49 8.92 -11.28
CA GLN A 140 -0.37 9.82 -11.08
C GLN A 140 -0.37 10.30 -9.62
N PRO A 141 0.42 9.69 -8.74
CA PRO A 141 0.50 10.12 -7.36
C PRO A 141 1.11 11.52 -7.27
N GLU A 142 0.61 12.35 -6.36
CA GLU A 142 1.15 13.67 -6.11
C GLU A 142 2.62 13.53 -5.57
N PRO A 143 3.57 14.36 -6.05
CA PRO A 143 4.99 14.21 -5.71
C PRO A 143 5.34 14.29 -4.21
N LEU A 144 4.65 15.11 -3.42
CA LEU A 144 4.85 15.22 -1.96
C LEU A 144 4.77 13.86 -1.28
N PHE A 145 3.82 13.00 -1.66
CA PHE A 145 3.69 11.67 -1.06
C PHE A 145 4.91 10.78 -1.31
N SER A 146 5.54 10.92 -2.48
CA SER A 146 6.78 10.21 -2.79
C SER A 146 7.95 10.78 -1.99
N GLN A 147 7.97 12.10 -1.74
CA GLN A 147 8.99 12.74 -0.91
C GLN A 147 8.86 12.33 0.56
N ILE A 148 7.64 12.28 1.11
CA ILE A 148 7.38 11.77 2.46
C ILE A 148 7.86 10.33 2.59
N TYR A 149 7.47 9.46 1.65
CA TYR A 149 7.95 8.07 1.62
C TYR A 149 9.48 7.99 1.61
N GLN A 150 10.15 8.82 0.80
CA GLN A 150 11.59 8.80 0.68
C GLN A 150 12.29 9.26 1.96
N ILE A 151 11.77 10.28 2.65
CA ILE A 151 12.30 10.74 3.95
C ILE A 151 12.30 9.59 4.97
N PHE A 152 11.16 8.90 5.15
CA PHE A 152 11.07 7.79 6.11
C PHE A 152 11.89 6.56 5.68
N ARG A 153 12.10 6.37 4.38
CA ARG A 153 12.98 5.33 3.85
C ARG A 153 14.45 5.65 4.14
N ASP A 154 14.88 6.89 3.94
CA ASP A 154 16.26 7.34 4.15
C ASP A 154 16.66 7.31 5.63
N GLU A 155 15.71 7.60 6.52
CA GLU A 155 15.85 7.44 7.98
C GLU A 155 15.79 5.96 8.45
N GLY A 156 15.58 5.02 7.52
CA GLY A 156 15.62 3.58 7.79
C GLY A 156 14.35 2.98 8.40
N PHE A 157 13.27 3.75 8.55
CA PHE A 157 11.99 3.26 9.07
C PHE A 157 11.27 2.35 8.07
N ILE A 158 11.27 2.73 6.79
CA ILE A 158 10.67 1.92 5.73
C ILE A 158 11.74 1.05 5.08
N THR A 159 11.66 -0.26 5.30
CA THR A 159 12.62 -1.23 4.76
C THR A 159 12.15 -1.93 3.48
N ASP A 160 10.90 -1.71 3.06
CA ASP A 160 10.38 -2.26 1.80
C ASP A 160 11.13 -1.67 0.61
N THR A 161 11.70 -2.51 -0.24
CA THR A 161 12.53 -2.10 -1.38
C THR A 161 11.72 -1.82 -2.65
N ARG A 162 10.42 -2.12 -2.65
CA ARG A 162 9.57 -1.94 -3.84
C ARG A 162 9.21 -0.46 -4.02
N PRO A 163 8.97 -0.01 -5.27
CA PRO A 163 8.47 1.33 -5.52
C PRO A 163 7.16 1.59 -4.77
N LEU A 164 6.99 2.83 -4.30
CA LEU A 164 5.74 3.28 -3.71
C LEU A 164 4.60 3.10 -4.71
N LYS A 165 3.55 2.39 -4.30
CA LYS A 165 2.29 2.28 -5.03
C LYS A 165 1.15 2.74 -4.13
N LEU A 166 0.71 3.99 -4.31
CA LEU A 166 -0.45 4.52 -3.59
C LEU A 166 -1.70 3.76 -4.03
N HIS A 167 -2.34 3.11 -3.06
CA HIS A 167 -3.57 2.38 -3.30
C HIS A 167 -4.43 2.38 -2.04
N MET A 168 -5.72 2.53 -2.25
CA MET A 168 -6.76 2.44 -1.24
C MET A 168 -7.43 1.09 -1.39
N THR A 169 -7.19 0.22 -0.41
CA THR A 169 -7.72 -1.15 -0.43
C THR A 169 -9.24 -1.13 -0.23
N LEU A 170 -9.97 -1.73 -1.18
CA LEU A 170 -11.42 -1.93 -1.10
C LEU A 170 -11.76 -3.32 -0.58
N MET A 171 -11.02 -4.33 -1.05
CA MET A 171 -11.18 -5.73 -0.63
C MET A 171 -9.83 -6.38 -0.37
N ASN A 172 -9.75 -7.20 0.67
CA ASN A 172 -8.54 -7.96 0.99
C ASN A 172 -8.88 -9.36 1.50
N SER A 173 -8.30 -10.38 0.87
CA SER A 173 -8.50 -11.79 1.26
C SER A 173 -8.03 -12.12 2.68
N THR A 174 -7.12 -11.32 3.25
CA THR A 174 -6.66 -11.47 4.65
C THR A 174 -7.72 -11.02 5.68
N TYR A 175 -8.71 -10.24 5.25
CA TYR A 175 -9.83 -9.81 6.10
C TYR A 175 -10.89 -10.90 6.26
N ARG A 176 -10.88 -11.92 5.38
CA ARG A 176 -11.85 -13.02 5.43
C ARG A 176 -11.93 -13.65 6.83
N ARG A 177 -13.15 -13.85 7.31
CA ARG A 177 -13.48 -14.60 8.53
C ARG A 177 -14.42 -15.76 8.22
N PRO A 178 -14.24 -16.93 8.87
CA PRO A 178 -13.16 -17.26 9.81
C PRO A 178 -11.78 -17.27 9.14
N ARG A 179 -10.72 -17.01 9.91
CA ARG A 179 -9.34 -17.03 9.39
C ARG A 179 -8.97 -18.46 9.03
N THR A 180 -8.34 -18.63 7.87
CA THR A 180 -7.80 -19.91 7.42
C THR A 180 -6.27 -19.84 7.41
N ARG A 181 -5.59 -20.99 7.45
CA ARG A 181 -4.13 -21.06 7.44
C ARG A 181 -3.50 -20.37 6.23
N ARG A 182 -4.22 -20.34 5.10
CA ARG A 182 -3.81 -19.65 3.86
C ARG A 182 -4.99 -18.83 3.31
N PRO A 183 -4.86 -17.50 3.21
CA PRO A 183 -5.88 -16.67 2.56
C PRO A 183 -6.12 -17.17 1.14
N ARG A 184 -7.38 -17.38 0.75
CA ARG A 184 -7.72 -17.77 -0.64
C ARG A 184 -8.10 -16.53 -1.42
N ALA A 185 -7.56 -16.36 -2.63
CA ALA A 185 -7.98 -15.29 -3.54
C ALA A 185 -9.49 -15.32 -3.81
N PHE A 186 -10.05 -14.16 -4.15
CA PHE A 186 -11.44 -13.99 -4.56
C PHE A 186 -11.54 -13.73 -6.07
N GLU A 187 -12.69 -14.10 -6.65
CA GLU A 187 -13.02 -13.89 -8.07
C GLU A 187 -13.41 -12.42 -8.31
N TYR A 188 -12.44 -11.54 -8.53
CA TYR A 188 -12.71 -10.11 -8.69
C TYR A 188 -13.43 -9.81 -10.02
N ASP A 189 -13.20 -10.59 -11.08
CA ASP A 189 -13.85 -10.37 -12.39
C ASP A 189 -15.38 -10.57 -12.27
N SER A 190 -15.83 -11.66 -11.64
CA SER A 190 -17.26 -11.90 -11.41
C SER A 190 -17.90 -10.88 -10.46
N ILE A 191 -17.12 -10.35 -9.51
CA ILE A 191 -17.56 -9.27 -8.63
C ILE A 191 -17.76 -7.98 -9.42
N LEU A 192 -16.76 -7.58 -10.22
CA LEU A 192 -16.79 -6.32 -10.95
C LEU A 192 -17.79 -6.34 -12.09
N ARG A 193 -18.12 -7.49 -12.70
CA ARG A 193 -19.14 -7.56 -13.76
C ARG A 193 -20.57 -7.28 -13.29
N GLN A 194 -20.82 -7.21 -11.99
CA GLN A 194 -22.14 -6.85 -11.48
C GLN A 194 -22.43 -5.37 -11.79
N ALA A 195 -23.48 -5.08 -12.57
CA ALA A 195 -23.78 -3.72 -13.03
C ALA A 195 -23.84 -2.67 -11.90
N ARG A 196 -24.42 -3.04 -10.74
CA ARG A 196 -24.49 -2.16 -9.56
C ARG A 196 -23.10 -1.79 -9.02
N VAL A 197 -22.13 -2.69 -9.14
CA VAL A 197 -20.75 -2.51 -8.67
C VAL A 197 -19.98 -1.57 -9.60
N LEU A 198 -20.11 -1.72 -10.93
CA LEU A 198 -19.48 -0.79 -11.89
C LEU A 198 -20.03 0.62 -11.76
N GLY A 199 -21.33 0.75 -11.48
CA GLY A 199 -21.95 2.05 -11.22
C GLY A 199 -21.29 2.81 -10.07
N CYS A 200 -20.82 2.13 -9.02
CA CYS A 200 -20.08 2.76 -7.92
C CYS A 200 -18.75 3.39 -8.36
N PHE A 201 -18.17 2.90 -9.45
CA PHE A 201 -16.91 3.40 -10.01
C PHE A 201 -17.12 4.38 -11.17
N GLY A 202 -18.37 4.76 -11.47
CA GLY A 202 -18.70 5.60 -12.62
C GLY A 202 -18.49 4.90 -13.97
N VAL A 203 -18.48 3.57 -13.99
CA VAL A 203 -18.25 2.77 -15.19
C VAL A 203 -19.56 2.14 -15.65
N GLN A 204 -19.84 2.23 -16.95
CA GLN A 204 -20.94 1.51 -17.57
C GLN A 204 -20.52 0.07 -17.89
N GLU A 205 -21.43 -0.90 -17.78
CA GLU A 205 -21.16 -2.31 -18.02
C GLU A 205 -20.55 -2.60 -19.41
N SER A 206 -21.04 -1.90 -20.44
CA SER A 206 -20.53 -1.97 -21.81
C SER A 206 -19.07 -1.50 -21.96
N LYS A 207 -18.56 -0.76 -20.98
CA LYS A 207 -17.19 -0.24 -20.94
C LYS A 207 -16.27 -1.03 -20.00
N TYR A 208 -16.74 -2.15 -19.46
CA TYR A 208 -15.88 -3.01 -18.65
C TYR A 208 -14.67 -3.49 -19.46
N ALA A 209 -13.48 -3.26 -18.91
CA ALA A 209 -12.21 -3.71 -19.46
C ALA A 209 -11.46 -4.59 -18.44
N GLU A 210 -10.48 -5.37 -18.89
CA GLU A 210 -9.58 -6.08 -17.97
C GLU A 210 -8.76 -5.06 -17.16
N LEU A 211 -8.49 -5.38 -15.88
CA LEU A 211 -7.72 -4.52 -14.98
C LEU A 211 -6.22 -4.46 -15.37
N PRO A 212 -5.55 -3.29 -15.25
CA PRO A 212 -6.03 -2.05 -14.64
C PRO A 212 -7.03 -1.29 -15.52
N MET A 213 -7.98 -0.57 -14.91
CA MET A 213 -8.97 0.23 -15.63
C MET A 213 -9.18 1.61 -15.01
N SER A 214 -9.55 2.57 -15.85
CA SER A 214 -9.92 3.93 -15.43
C SER A 214 -11.30 3.95 -14.78
N VAL A 215 -11.43 4.70 -13.69
CA VAL A 215 -12.66 4.87 -12.89
C VAL A 215 -12.82 6.33 -12.47
N SER A 216 -14.00 6.70 -11.95
CA SER A 216 -14.26 8.03 -11.41
C SER A 216 -14.71 7.95 -9.95
N MET A 217 -13.73 7.74 -9.06
CA MET A 217 -13.97 7.69 -7.62
C MET A 217 -13.85 9.06 -6.95
N GLY A 218 -13.42 10.10 -7.66
CA GLY A 218 -13.38 11.49 -7.19
C GLY A 218 -11.97 11.96 -6.82
N SER A 219 -11.87 13.22 -6.44
CA SER A 219 -10.65 13.86 -5.94
C SER A 219 -10.87 14.33 -4.51
N TYR A 220 -9.88 14.08 -3.66
CA TYR A 220 -9.98 14.27 -2.21
C TYR A 220 -8.74 14.97 -1.67
N ASP A 221 -8.93 15.97 -0.83
CA ASP A 221 -7.83 16.63 -0.14
C ASP A 221 -7.19 15.68 0.88
N ALA A 222 -5.87 15.75 1.01
CA ALA A 222 -5.09 14.91 1.90
C ALA A 222 -4.31 15.80 2.87
N PRO A 223 -5.00 16.46 3.82
CA PRO A 223 -4.40 17.50 4.66
C PRO A 223 -3.44 16.96 5.72
N ARG A 224 -3.42 15.64 5.96
CA ARG A 224 -2.70 15.02 7.07
C ARG A 224 -2.15 13.65 6.69
N VAL A 225 -1.03 13.31 7.30
CA VAL A 225 -0.47 11.95 7.33
C VAL A 225 -0.54 11.45 8.77
N HIS A 226 -1.00 10.23 8.94
CA HIS A 226 -1.08 9.56 10.24
C HIS A 226 -0.02 8.46 10.31
N LEU A 227 0.57 8.27 11.49
CA LEU A 227 1.24 7.03 11.85
C LEU A 227 0.22 6.13 12.53
N CYS A 228 -0.11 4.99 11.94
CA CYS A 228 -1.17 4.12 12.45
C CYS A 228 -0.62 2.80 12.98
N GLU A 229 -1.14 2.33 14.11
CA GLU A 229 -0.87 0.99 14.62
C GLU A 229 -1.60 -0.06 13.78
N MET A 230 -0.88 -1.10 13.35
CA MET A 230 -1.51 -2.19 12.62
C MET A 230 -2.47 -2.96 13.53
N THR A 231 -3.66 -3.27 13.00
CA THR A 231 -4.68 -4.10 13.66
C THR A 231 -5.40 -3.51 14.88
N SER A 232 -5.11 -2.25 15.24
CA SER A 232 -5.78 -1.52 16.32
C SER A 232 -6.82 -0.53 15.78
N TRP A 233 -8.04 -0.57 16.30
CA TRP A 233 -9.18 0.23 15.82
C TRP A 233 -9.81 1.03 16.96
N ASP A 234 -10.27 2.25 16.67
CA ASP A 234 -11.04 3.07 17.60
C ASP A 234 -12.53 2.66 17.66
N THR A 235 -13.33 3.39 18.45
CA THR A 235 -14.77 3.15 18.60
C THR A 235 -15.56 3.37 17.32
N ASP A 236 -15.05 4.19 16.41
CA ASP A 236 -15.66 4.50 15.11
C ASP A 236 -15.20 3.51 14.02
N GLY A 237 -14.31 2.59 14.39
CA GLY A 237 -13.76 1.55 13.54
C GLY A 237 -12.66 2.03 12.61
N ALA A 238 -12.11 3.23 12.81
CA ALA A 238 -10.94 3.72 12.11
C ALA A 238 -9.65 3.18 12.75
N TYR A 239 -8.51 3.38 12.09
CA TYR A 239 -7.22 2.97 12.67
C TYR A 239 -6.82 3.93 13.80
N VAL A 240 -6.26 3.37 14.87
CA VAL A 240 -5.62 4.18 15.92
C VAL A 240 -4.35 4.80 15.35
N SER A 241 -4.23 6.12 15.49
CA SER A 241 -3.12 6.95 15.02
C SER A 241 -2.57 7.83 16.12
#